data_AF-A0A554K9J9-F1
#
_entry.id   AF-A0A554K9J9-F1
#
_cell.length_a   1.000
_cell.length_b   1.000
_cell.length_c   1.000
_cell.angle_alpha   90.00
_cell.angle_beta   90.00
_cell.angle_gamma   90.00
#
_symmetry.space_group_name_H-M   'P 1'
#
loop_
_entity.id
_entity.type
_entity.pdbx_description
1 polymer ?
#
loop_
_entity_poly.entity_id
_entity_poly.type
_entity_poly.pdbx_seq_one_letter_code
_entity_poly.pdbx_strand_id
1 'polypeptide(L)'
;MNWTACFLTAVFGAYLPMLISWRENTLLKRSDLPELRLTFFHHWGVCVADALLLPLINGVIWDHLQWLAWPTLPVAIALAATLTWLCHRSWWPNPHAPVYGLHFPGHHGSGGNQHRWWRDLSIAGWLHIFFMGAQLLLFGIYVRSAVPAYAVWTTAALMAVFPFAAVFQPSWAVHRRIDGGAWLAAYGIWGFTALVTADKLGFLS
;
A
#
# COMPACT_ATOMS: atom_id res chain seq x y z
N MET A 1 14.35 8.36 15.63
CA MET A 1 14.00 8.02 14.23
C MET A 1 15.18 7.29 13.62
N ASN A 2 14.96 6.06 13.16
CA ASN A 2 15.98 5.20 12.59
C ASN A 2 16.11 5.46 11.07
N TRP A 3 17.12 6.24 10.70
CA TRP A 3 17.36 6.62 9.31
C TRP A 3 17.74 5.43 8.41
N THR A 4 18.35 4.39 8.96
CA THR A 4 18.67 3.17 8.22
C THR A 4 17.39 2.43 7.81
N ALA A 5 16.43 2.31 8.72
CA ALA A 5 15.13 1.72 8.42
C ALA A 5 14.35 2.56 7.38
N CYS A 6 14.33 3.89 7.52
CA CYS A 6 13.79 4.80 6.49
C CYS A 6 14.43 4.54 5.13
N PHE A 7 15.76 4.53 5.08
CA PHE A 7 16.51 4.37 3.84
C PHE A 7 16.23 3.03 3.17
N LEU A 8 16.31 1.93 3.91
CA LEU A 8 16.06 0.58 3.38
C LEU A 8 14.65 0.45 2.83
N THR A 9 13.65 0.91 3.59
CA THR A 9 12.25 0.83 3.17
C THR A 9 11.96 1.73 1.97
N ALA A 10 12.57 2.92 1.87
CA ALA A 10 12.48 3.75 0.67
C ALA A 10 13.14 3.10 -0.56
N VAL A 11 14.31 2.48 -0.38
CA VAL A 11 15.02 1.79 -1.47
C VAL A 11 14.20 0.63 -2.01
N PHE A 12 13.72 -0.26 -1.15
CA PHE A 12 12.99 -1.46 -1.57
C PHE A 12 11.52 -1.17 -1.93
N GLY A 13 10.92 -0.16 -1.30
CA GLY A 13 9.52 0.21 -1.54
C GLY A 13 9.29 1.12 -2.74
N ALA A 14 10.31 1.90 -3.14
CA ALA A 14 10.14 2.90 -4.18
C ALA A 14 11.25 2.91 -5.22
N TYR A 15 12.52 3.09 -4.81
CA TYR A 15 13.59 3.28 -5.79
C TYR A 15 13.80 2.03 -6.66
N LEU A 16 13.81 0.83 -6.07
CA LEU A 16 13.98 -0.41 -6.83
C LEU A 16 12.80 -0.69 -7.77
N PRO A 17 11.53 -0.63 -7.32
CA PRO A 17 10.38 -0.68 -8.22
C PRO A 17 10.43 0.38 -9.33
N MET A 18 10.81 1.62 -9.01
CA MET A 18 10.95 2.71 -10.00
C MET A 18 12.01 2.38 -11.05
N LEU A 19 13.20 1.90 -10.64
CA LEU A 19 14.27 1.50 -11.56
C LEU A 19 13.84 0.34 -12.46
N ILE A 20 13.13 -0.65 -11.92
CA ILE A 20 12.61 -1.76 -12.72
C ILE A 20 11.53 -1.28 -13.67
N SER A 21 10.61 -0.42 -13.21
CA SER A 21 9.61 0.20 -14.07
C SER A 21 10.24 1.03 -15.19
N TRP A 22 11.38 1.69 -14.95
CA TRP A 22 12.12 2.38 -15.99
C TRP A 22 12.62 1.42 -17.06
N ARG A 23 13.28 0.34 -16.63
CA ARG A 23 13.77 -0.72 -17.53
C ARG A 23 12.64 -1.38 -18.32
N GLU A 24 11.48 -1.58 -17.69
CA GLU A 24 10.30 -2.17 -18.32
C GLU A 24 9.55 -1.19 -19.23
N ASN A 25 9.95 0.09 -19.28
CA ASN A 25 9.22 1.19 -19.95
C ASN A 25 7.79 1.36 -19.41
N THR A 26 7.61 1.23 -18.10
CA THR A 26 6.33 1.37 -17.36
C THR A 26 6.33 2.57 -16.41
N LEU A 27 7.34 3.45 -16.43
CA LEU A 27 7.37 4.67 -15.59
C LEU A 27 6.25 5.68 -15.92
N LEU A 28 6.03 5.92 -17.21
CA LEU A 28 5.07 6.89 -17.73
C LEU A 28 4.11 6.20 -18.68
N LYS A 29 2.85 6.65 -18.69
CA LYS A 29 1.84 6.13 -19.62
C LYS A 29 2.30 6.40 -21.04
N ARG A 30 2.34 5.35 -21.85
CA ARG A 30 2.56 5.47 -23.30
C ARG A 30 1.24 5.32 -24.03
N SER A 31 0.99 6.15 -25.02
CA SER A 31 -0.25 6.18 -25.80
C SER A 31 -0.38 5.01 -26.78
N ASP A 32 0.71 4.30 -27.07
CA ASP A 32 0.81 3.22 -28.06
C ASP A 32 0.65 1.80 -27.47
N LEU A 33 0.53 1.67 -26.15
CA LEU A 33 0.37 0.37 -25.48
C LEU A 33 -1.06 0.23 -24.94
N PRO A 34 -1.76 -0.89 -25.19
CA PRO A 34 -3.08 -1.13 -24.63
C PRO A 34 -3.02 -1.06 -23.09
N GLU A 35 -4.10 -0.52 -22.52
CA GLU A 35 -4.20 0.23 -21.25
C GLU A 35 -3.89 -0.52 -19.94
N LEU A 36 -2.88 -1.39 -19.87
CA LEU A 36 -2.49 -2.09 -18.64
C LEU A 36 -1.03 -1.87 -18.28
N ARG A 37 -0.63 -0.61 -18.21
CA ARG A 37 0.55 -0.20 -17.44
C ARG A 37 0.08 0.85 -16.47
N LEU A 38 -0.30 0.41 -15.28
CA LEU A 38 -0.42 1.27 -14.11
C LEU A 38 0.98 1.83 -13.90
N THR A 39 1.22 3.02 -14.42
CA THR A 39 2.59 3.52 -14.49
C THR A 39 3.01 4.05 -13.14
N PHE A 40 4.27 3.83 -12.77
CA PHE A 40 4.78 4.13 -11.43
C PHE A 40 4.39 5.54 -10.97
N PHE A 41 4.53 6.54 -11.86
CA PHE A 41 4.16 7.93 -11.57
C PHE A 41 2.67 8.27 -11.71
N HIS A 42 1.89 7.45 -12.41
CA HIS A 42 0.43 7.63 -12.40
C HIS A 42 -0.18 7.09 -11.11
N HIS A 43 0.38 6.05 -10.52
CA HIS A 43 -0.04 5.60 -9.20
C HIS A 43 0.54 6.53 -8.12
N TRP A 44 -0.08 7.69 -7.95
CA TRP A 44 0.36 8.71 -6.99
C TRP A 44 0.49 8.15 -5.56
N GLY A 45 -0.34 7.15 -5.22
CA GLY A 45 -0.20 6.40 -3.97
C GLY A 45 1.13 5.67 -3.80
N VAL A 46 1.73 5.16 -4.87
CA VAL A 46 3.07 4.55 -4.84
C VAL A 46 4.14 5.63 -4.66
N CYS A 47 3.97 6.79 -5.31
CA CYS A 47 4.99 7.84 -5.29
C CYS A 47 5.05 8.66 -3.99
N VAL A 48 3.92 8.88 -3.32
CA VAL A 48 3.89 9.70 -2.09
C VAL A 48 3.63 8.82 -0.87
N ALA A 49 2.67 7.90 -0.95
CA ALA A 49 2.34 7.07 0.19
C ALA A 49 3.40 5.99 0.41
N ASP A 50 3.69 5.19 -0.62
CA ASP A 50 4.60 4.05 -0.47
C ASP A 50 6.08 4.45 -0.45
N ALA A 51 6.46 5.49 -1.19
CA ALA A 51 7.84 5.94 -1.30
C ALA A 51 8.30 6.94 -0.24
N LEU A 52 7.38 7.62 0.43
CA LEU A 52 7.71 8.66 1.40
C LEU A 52 7.07 8.39 2.75
N LEU A 53 5.74 8.26 2.82
CA LEU A 53 5.06 8.13 4.11
C LEU A 53 5.36 6.79 4.81
N LEU A 54 5.30 5.65 4.11
CA LEU A 54 5.61 4.36 4.72
C LEU A 54 7.06 4.26 5.21
N PRO A 55 8.09 4.71 4.47
CA PRO A 55 9.45 4.74 4.97
C PRO A 55 9.64 5.59 6.23
N LEU A 56 9.01 6.76 6.28
CA LEU A 56 9.05 7.62 7.46
C LEU A 56 8.39 6.95 8.66
N ILE A 57 7.21 6.37 8.47
CA ILE A 57 6.52 5.62 9.53
C ILE A 57 7.41 4.47 10.03
N ASN A 58 8.01 3.71 9.11
CA ASN A 58 8.90 2.62 9.48
C ASN A 58 10.09 3.10 10.31
N GLY A 59 10.77 4.16 9.92
CA GLY A 59 11.87 4.69 10.74
C GLY A 59 11.43 5.30 12.08
N VAL A 60 10.19 5.75 12.21
CA VAL A 60 9.62 6.18 13.50
C VAL A 60 9.40 4.99 14.42
N ILE A 61 8.85 3.89 13.91
CA ILE A 61 8.43 2.74 14.74
C ILE A 61 9.48 1.64 14.90
N TRP A 62 10.48 1.57 14.01
CA TRP A 62 11.40 0.42 13.87
C TRP A 62 12.02 -0.05 15.18
N ASP A 63 12.61 0.89 15.93
CA ASP A 63 13.32 0.59 17.19
C ASP A 63 12.37 0.23 18.34
N HIS A 64 11.05 0.36 18.12
CA HIS A 64 10.01 0.06 19.10
C HIS A 64 9.27 -1.23 18.78
N LEU A 65 9.58 -1.89 17.67
CA LEU A 65 8.93 -3.13 17.28
C LEU A 65 9.39 -4.30 18.14
N GLN A 66 8.45 -4.94 18.79
CA GLN A 66 8.66 -6.20 19.51
C GLN A 66 8.49 -7.36 18.54
N TRP A 67 9.61 -7.77 17.94
CA TRP A 67 9.62 -8.82 16.92
C TRP A 67 9.00 -10.12 17.42
N LEU A 68 8.28 -10.77 16.50
CA LEU A 68 7.65 -12.05 16.74
C LEU A 68 8.71 -13.12 16.99
N ALA A 69 8.39 -14.07 17.87
CA ALA A 69 9.23 -15.25 18.05
C ALA A 69 9.33 -16.03 16.72
N TRP A 70 10.46 -16.70 16.50
CA TRP A 70 10.71 -17.51 15.30
C TRP A 70 9.57 -18.45 14.88
N PRO A 71 8.85 -19.15 15.77
CA PRO A 71 7.74 -20.00 15.33
C PRO A 71 6.50 -19.23 14.85
N THR A 72 6.28 -18.00 15.31
CA THR A 72 5.11 -17.19 14.93
C THR A 72 5.37 -16.29 13.72
N LEU A 73 6.63 -15.96 13.47
CA LEU A 73 7.03 -15.10 12.36
C LEU A 73 6.64 -15.66 10.98
N PRO A 74 6.88 -16.94 10.62
CA PRO A 74 6.45 -17.50 9.34
C PRO A 74 4.94 -17.45 9.11
N VAL A 75 4.16 -17.68 10.18
CA VAL A 75 2.69 -17.61 10.12
C VAL A 75 2.24 -16.19 9.83
N ALA A 76 2.83 -15.20 10.50
CA ALA A 76 2.52 -13.79 10.27
C ALA A 76 2.92 -13.34 8.86
N ILE A 77 4.08 -13.78 8.35
CA ILE A 77 4.50 -13.53 6.96
C ILE A 77 3.49 -14.12 5.98
N ALA A 78 3.09 -15.38 6.17
CA ALA A 78 2.13 -16.05 5.30
C ALA A 78 0.76 -15.36 5.31
N LEU A 79 0.30 -14.91 6.49
CA LEU A 79 -0.94 -14.17 6.62
C LEU A 79 -0.85 -12.80 5.91
N ALA A 80 0.21 -12.04 6.15
CA ALA A 80 0.42 -10.74 5.51
C ALA A 80 0.50 -10.86 3.98
N ALA A 81 1.23 -11.87 3.47
CA ALA A 81 1.31 -12.16 2.05
C ALA A 81 -0.06 -12.54 1.47
N THR A 82 -0.83 -13.39 2.17
CA THR A 82 -2.16 -13.83 1.72
C THR A 82 -3.15 -12.68 1.68
N LEU A 83 -3.19 -11.84 2.72
CA LEU A 83 -4.07 -10.67 2.76
C LEU A 83 -3.72 -9.67 1.67
N THR A 84 -2.43 -9.41 1.47
CA THR A 84 -1.94 -8.51 0.41
C THR A 84 -2.30 -9.05 -0.97
N TRP A 85 -2.12 -10.35 -1.20
CA TRP A 85 -2.50 -11.04 -2.43
C TRP A 85 -4.00 -10.94 -2.71
N LEU A 86 -4.84 -11.20 -1.69
CA LEU A 86 -6.30 -11.11 -1.83
C LEU A 86 -6.74 -9.69 -2.15
N CYS A 87 -6.13 -8.68 -1.52
CA CYS A 87 -6.40 -7.27 -1.78
C CYS A 87 -6.04 -6.88 -3.22
N HIS A 88 -4.84 -7.25 -3.69
CA HIS A 88 -4.43 -6.96 -5.06
C HIS A 88 -5.23 -7.74 -6.10
N ARG A 89 -5.69 -8.95 -5.76
CA ARG A 89 -6.61 -9.73 -6.60
C ARG A 89 -7.97 -9.06 -6.74
N SER A 90 -8.54 -8.51 -5.67
CA SER A 90 -9.80 -7.77 -5.74
C SER A 90 -9.64 -6.40 -6.40
N TRP A 91 -8.41 -5.87 -6.43
CA TRP A 91 -8.03 -4.74 -7.28
C TRP A 91 -7.49 -5.19 -8.64
N TRP A 92 -7.96 -6.31 -9.19
CA TRP A 92 -7.71 -6.66 -10.58
C TRP A 92 -8.99 -6.51 -11.39
N PRO A 93 -8.96 -5.97 -12.62
CA PRO A 93 -10.18 -5.84 -13.40
C PRO A 93 -10.69 -7.24 -13.79
N ASN A 94 -11.91 -7.57 -13.37
CA ASN A 94 -12.60 -8.80 -13.75
C ASN A 94 -13.81 -8.46 -14.62
N PRO A 95 -13.75 -8.70 -15.95
CA PRO A 95 -14.85 -8.37 -16.85
C PRO A 95 -16.14 -9.16 -16.57
N HIS A 96 -16.05 -10.29 -15.84
CA HIS A 96 -17.19 -11.15 -15.52
C HIS A 96 -17.81 -10.87 -14.15
N ALA A 97 -17.17 -10.09 -13.29
CA ALA A 97 -17.67 -9.79 -11.95
C ALA A 97 -17.22 -8.40 -11.47
N PRO A 98 -17.80 -7.32 -12.03
CA PRO A 98 -17.41 -5.94 -11.74
C PRO A 98 -17.62 -5.54 -10.26
N VAL A 99 -18.46 -6.27 -9.52
CA VAL A 99 -18.69 -6.07 -8.07
C VAL A 99 -17.47 -6.40 -7.21
N TYR A 100 -16.60 -7.31 -7.67
CA TYR A 100 -15.36 -7.66 -6.98
C TYR A 100 -14.15 -6.85 -7.44
N GLY A 101 -14.31 -6.02 -8.48
CA GLY A 101 -13.31 -5.07 -8.93
C GLY A 101 -13.64 -3.70 -8.34
N LEU A 102 -12.94 -3.31 -7.29
CA LEU A 102 -12.86 -1.89 -6.91
C LEU A 102 -12.03 -1.18 -8.00
N HIS A 103 -12.59 -1.02 -9.22
CA HIS A 103 -11.87 -0.44 -10.32
C HIS A 103 -12.56 0.76 -10.96
N PHE A 104 -11.86 1.86 -10.74
CA PHE A 104 -11.78 3.09 -11.50
C PHE A 104 -11.74 2.82 -13.02
N PRO A 105 -12.65 3.42 -13.79
CA PRO A 105 -12.74 3.19 -15.24
C PRO A 105 -11.50 3.53 -16.08
N GLY A 106 -10.51 4.21 -15.52
CA GLY A 106 -9.24 4.51 -16.17
C GLY A 106 -8.15 3.44 -16.00
N HIS A 107 -8.44 2.35 -15.28
CA HIS A 107 -7.53 1.20 -15.07
C HIS A 107 -7.91 -0.01 -15.95
N HIS A 108 -8.82 0.19 -16.91
CA HIS A 108 -9.37 -0.84 -17.79
C HIS A 108 -8.40 -1.29 -18.89
N GLY A 109 -7.27 -1.89 -18.53
CA GLY A 109 -6.41 -2.52 -19.52
C GLY A 109 -6.76 -3.96 -19.87
N SER A 110 -7.53 -4.66 -19.02
CA SER A 110 -7.88 -6.07 -19.23
C SER A 110 -9.34 -6.27 -19.58
N GLY A 111 -9.99 -5.26 -20.16
CA GLY A 111 -11.35 -5.37 -20.74
C GLY A 111 -11.38 -6.34 -21.93
N GLY A 112 -11.09 -7.63 -21.68
CA GLY A 112 -10.94 -8.70 -22.66
C GLY A 112 -10.00 -9.84 -22.25
N ASN A 113 -9.13 -9.69 -21.23
CA ASN A 113 -8.14 -10.72 -20.91
C ASN A 113 -8.71 -11.83 -20.00
N GLN A 114 -8.77 -13.06 -20.53
CA GLN A 114 -9.02 -14.29 -19.77
C GLN A 114 -7.82 -14.75 -18.93
N HIS A 115 -6.74 -13.97 -18.89
CA HIS A 115 -5.51 -14.33 -18.20
C HIS A 115 -5.66 -14.18 -16.68
N ARG A 116 -4.94 -15.03 -15.93
CA ARG A 116 -4.90 -14.94 -14.46
C ARG A 116 -4.11 -13.68 -14.11
N TRP A 117 -4.68 -12.80 -13.27
CA TRP A 117 -4.11 -11.49 -12.90
C TRP A 117 -2.61 -11.50 -12.56
N TRP A 118 -2.15 -12.51 -11.84
CA TRP A 118 -0.76 -12.64 -11.43
C TRP A 118 0.22 -12.90 -12.58
N ARG A 119 -0.25 -13.40 -13.73
CA ARG A 119 0.56 -13.60 -14.94
C ARG A 119 0.84 -12.31 -15.67
N ASP A 120 -0.04 -11.32 -15.48
CA ASP A 120 0.01 -10.05 -16.16
C ASP A 120 0.80 -9.01 -15.35
N LEU A 121 1.25 -9.37 -14.14
CA LEU A 121 2.13 -8.55 -13.33
C LEU A 121 3.55 -8.53 -13.88
N SER A 122 4.08 -7.33 -14.08
CA SER A 122 5.50 -7.12 -14.34
C SER A 122 6.33 -7.38 -13.07
N ILE A 123 7.67 -7.39 -13.19
CA ILE A 123 8.55 -7.60 -12.02
C ILE A 123 8.33 -6.47 -11.00
N ALA A 124 8.16 -5.23 -11.47
CA ALA A 124 7.83 -4.10 -10.59
C ALA A 124 6.51 -4.32 -9.83
N GLY A 125 5.49 -4.88 -10.49
CA GLY A 125 4.22 -5.22 -9.85
C GLY A 125 4.37 -6.27 -8.75
N TRP A 126 5.18 -7.31 -8.98
CA TRP A 126 5.49 -8.32 -7.97
C TRP A 126 6.26 -7.73 -6.77
N LEU A 127 7.24 -6.88 -7.03
CA LEU A 127 7.99 -6.22 -5.96
C LEU A 127 7.10 -5.31 -5.10
N HIS A 128 6.16 -4.60 -5.72
CA HIS A 128 5.18 -3.80 -4.99
C HIS A 128 4.33 -4.68 -4.06
N ILE A 129 3.82 -5.83 -4.53
CA ILE A 129 3.06 -6.77 -3.68
C ILE A 129 3.91 -7.25 -2.49
N PHE A 130 5.17 -7.61 -2.71
CA PHE A 130 6.04 -8.04 -1.61
C PHE A 130 6.32 -6.92 -0.62
N PHE A 131 6.55 -5.71 -1.12
CA PHE A 131 6.71 -4.53 -0.28
C PHE A 131 5.45 -4.29 0.57
N MET A 132 4.26 -4.29 -0.01
CA MET A 132 3.00 -4.10 0.73
C MET A 132 2.76 -5.20 1.76
N GLY A 133 3.14 -6.46 1.45
CA GLY A 133 3.11 -7.55 2.41
C GLY A 133 4.04 -7.34 3.59
N ALA A 134 5.25 -6.83 3.35
CA ALA A 134 6.18 -6.47 4.42
C ALA A 134 5.66 -5.30 5.26
N GLN A 135 5.04 -4.28 4.64
CA GLN A 135 4.42 -3.15 5.35
C GLN A 135 3.27 -3.62 6.25
N LEU A 136 2.40 -4.48 5.74
CA LEU A 136 1.29 -5.04 6.51
C LEU A 136 1.80 -5.86 7.71
N LEU A 137 2.89 -6.62 7.54
CA LEU A 137 3.53 -7.34 8.62
C LEU A 137 4.07 -6.38 9.70
N LEU A 138 4.78 -5.32 9.29
CA LEU A 138 5.31 -4.30 10.21
C LEU A 138 4.18 -3.62 10.99
N PHE A 139 3.06 -3.28 10.33
CA PHE A 139 1.91 -2.71 11.03
C PHE A 139 1.24 -3.70 11.98
N GLY A 140 1.15 -4.98 11.62
CA GLY A 140 0.68 -6.02 12.53
C GLY A 140 1.54 -6.13 13.79
N ILE A 141 2.86 -6.04 13.64
CA ILE A 141 3.81 -6.03 14.76
C ILE A 141 3.71 -4.72 15.55
N TYR A 142 3.53 -3.59 14.88
CA TYR A 142 3.33 -2.30 15.52
C TYR A 142 2.13 -2.31 16.46
N VAL A 143 0.97 -2.82 16.01
CA VAL A 143 -0.26 -2.87 16.81
C VAL A 143 -0.03 -3.55 18.16
N ARG A 144 0.72 -4.65 18.20
CA ARG A 144 1.04 -5.38 19.45
C ARG A 144 2.22 -4.84 20.25
N SER A 145 3.03 -3.95 19.68
CA SER A 145 4.25 -3.47 20.34
C SER A 145 3.95 -2.34 21.31
N ALA A 146 4.64 -2.32 22.46
CA ALA A 146 4.66 -1.15 23.33
C ALA A 146 5.49 -0.04 22.66
N VAL A 147 4.83 1.04 22.28
CA VAL A 147 5.44 2.16 21.54
C VAL A 147 5.23 3.44 22.35
N PRO A 148 6.24 4.31 22.51
CA PRO A 148 6.08 5.55 23.24
C PRO A 148 5.09 6.50 22.54
N ALA A 149 4.36 7.29 23.34
CA ALA A 149 3.25 8.13 22.86
C ALA A 149 3.65 9.07 21.71
N TYR A 150 4.86 9.65 21.71
CA TYR A 150 5.31 10.52 20.63
C TYR A 150 5.38 9.81 19.27
N ALA A 151 5.81 8.54 19.25
CA ALA A 151 5.91 7.75 18.03
C ALA A 151 4.53 7.29 17.57
N VAL A 152 3.61 7.02 18.51
CA VAL A 152 2.19 6.77 18.21
C VAL A 152 1.56 7.99 17.54
N TRP A 153 1.68 9.17 18.14
CA TRP A 153 1.14 10.41 17.57
C TRP A 153 1.74 10.76 16.21
N THR A 154 3.06 10.59 16.05
CA THR A 154 3.73 10.84 14.76
C THR A 154 3.22 9.87 13.70
N THR A 155 3.09 8.59 14.03
CA THR A 155 2.56 7.57 13.12
C THR A 155 1.10 7.88 12.74
N ALA A 156 0.28 8.26 13.71
CA ALA A 156 -1.11 8.65 13.48
C ALA A 156 -1.23 9.87 12.57
N ALA A 157 -0.39 10.90 12.77
CA ALA A 157 -0.36 12.08 11.92
C ALA A 157 0.03 11.75 10.47
N LEU A 158 1.07 10.93 10.27
CA LEU A 158 1.48 10.47 8.95
C LEU A 158 0.39 9.62 8.27
N MET A 159 -0.28 8.74 9.03
CA MET A 159 -1.40 7.93 8.55
C MET A 159 -2.67 8.74 8.28
N ALA A 160 -2.88 9.88 8.94
CA ALA A 160 -3.98 10.78 8.60
C ALA A 160 -3.81 11.39 7.20
N VAL A 161 -2.56 11.70 6.82
CA VAL A 161 -2.23 12.20 5.47
C VAL A 161 -2.24 11.08 4.43
N PHE A 162 -1.98 9.84 4.84
CA PHE A 162 -1.80 8.71 3.94
C PHE A 162 -2.99 8.51 2.97
N PRO A 163 -4.27 8.52 3.37
CA PRO A 163 -5.39 8.41 2.43
C PRO A 163 -5.45 9.55 1.40
N PHE A 164 -5.09 10.79 1.77
CA PHE A 164 -4.98 11.92 0.83
C PHE A 164 -3.94 11.68 -0.25
N ALA A 165 -2.80 11.07 0.10
CA ALA A 165 -1.75 10.74 -0.83
C ALA A 165 -2.01 9.44 -1.62
N ALA A 166 -2.57 8.42 -0.97
CA ALA A 166 -2.72 7.06 -1.46
C ALA A 166 -4.03 6.82 -2.22
N VAL A 167 -5.13 7.35 -1.69
CA VAL A 167 -6.49 7.06 -2.14
C VAL A 167 -7.04 8.20 -3.00
N PHE A 168 -6.65 9.45 -2.75
CA PHE A 168 -7.10 10.57 -3.60
C PHE A 168 -6.08 10.83 -4.71
N GLN A 169 -6.02 9.93 -5.69
CA GLN A 169 -5.24 10.17 -6.90
C GLN A 169 -5.72 11.50 -7.54
N PRO A 170 -4.85 12.47 -7.85
CA PRO A 170 -5.27 13.77 -8.39
C PRO A 170 -6.11 13.66 -9.67
N SER A 171 -5.87 12.63 -10.49
CA SER A 171 -6.66 12.35 -11.70
C SER A 171 -8.12 11.98 -11.40
N TRP A 172 -8.44 11.47 -10.21
CA TRP A 172 -9.81 11.13 -9.80
C TRP A 172 -10.60 12.38 -9.41
N ALA A 173 -9.99 13.30 -8.66
CA ALA A 173 -10.60 14.59 -8.33
C ALA A 173 -10.91 15.43 -9.57
N VAL A 174 -10.09 15.32 -10.62
CA VAL A 174 -10.24 16.13 -11.84
C VAL A 174 -11.22 15.52 -12.85
N HIS A 175 -11.40 14.18 -12.91
CA HIS A 175 -12.14 13.56 -14.03
C HIS A 175 -13.45 12.83 -13.68
N ARG A 176 -13.68 12.26 -12.48
CA ARG A 176 -14.98 11.63 -12.11
C ARG A 176 -15.12 11.53 -10.59
N ARG A 177 -16.36 11.66 -10.08
CA ARG A 177 -16.71 11.49 -8.66
C ARG A 177 -15.92 10.32 -8.02
N ILE A 178 -15.22 10.60 -6.92
CA ILE A 178 -14.57 9.57 -6.09
C ILE A 178 -15.64 8.52 -5.76
N ASP A 179 -15.38 7.26 -6.09
CA ASP A 179 -16.35 6.20 -5.84
C ASP A 179 -16.54 5.96 -4.34
N GLY A 180 -17.71 5.44 -3.95
CA GLY A 180 -18.03 5.20 -2.55
C GLY A 180 -17.09 4.18 -1.87
N GLY A 181 -16.45 3.31 -2.66
CA GLY A 181 -15.50 2.31 -2.16
C GLY A 181 -14.18 2.95 -1.72
N ALA A 182 -13.67 3.93 -2.47
CA ALA A 182 -12.50 4.72 -2.13
C ALA A 182 -12.73 5.54 -0.85
N TRP A 183 -13.90 6.16 -0.71
CA TRP A 183 -14.29 6.83 0.54
C TRP A 183 -14.36 5.85 1.70
N LEU A 184 -15.00 4.70 1.53
CA LEU A 184 -15.09 3.67 2.57
C LEU A 184 -13.70 3.17 2.99
N ALA A 185 -12.79 2.97 2.04
CA ALA A 185 -11.42 2.58 2.32
C ALA A 185 -10.66 3.67 3.11
N ALA A 186 -10.78 4.94 2.71
CA ALA A 186 -10.16 6.06 3.42
C ALA A 186 -10.69 6.19 4.86
N TYR A 187 -12.02 6.15 5.04
CA TYR A 187 -12.64 6.17 6.37
C TYR A 187 -12.27 4.93 7.20
N GLY A 188 -12.14 3.76 6.57
CA GLY A 188 -11.68 2.54 7.23
C GLY A 188 -10.25 2.68 7.75
N ILE A 189 -9.34 3.24 6.95
CA ILE A 189 -7.95 3.50 7.36
C ILE A 189 -7.91 4.50 8.52
N TRP A 190 -8.64 5.62 8.42
CA TRP A 190 -8.70 6.60 9.50
C TRP A 190 -9.33 6.04 10.78
N GLY A 191 -10.44 5.31 10.67
CA GLY A 191 -11.11 4.68 11.81
C GLY A 191 -10.21 3.66 12.49
N PHE A 192 -9.55 2.79 11.73
CA PHE A 192 -8.58 1.84 12.27
C PHE A 192 -7.39 2.55 12.93
N THR A 193 -6.84 3.58 12.29
CA THR A 193 -5.74 4.39 12.84
C THR A 193 -6.14 5.04 14.17
N ALA A 194 -7.35 5.61 14.24
CA ALA A 194 -7.88 6.22 15.45
C ALA A 194 -8.07 5.20 16.58
N LEU A 195 -8.62 4.02 16.27
CA LEU A 195 -8.79 2.94 17.25
C LEU A 195 -7.44 2.43 17.80
N VAL A 196 -6.48 2.14 16.92
CA VAL A 196 -5.14 1.71 17.34
C VAL A 196 -4.43 2.79 18.15
N THR A 197 -4.61 4.06 17.78
CA THR A 197 -4.05 5.19 18.53
C THR A 197 -4.67 5.29 19.92
N ALA A 198 -6.00 5.20 20.02
CA ALA A 198 -6.71 5.25 21.29
C ALA A 198 -6.33 4.10 22.23
N ASP A 199 -6.25 2.88 21.69
CA ASP A 199 -5.77 1.69 22.41
C ASP A 199 -4.34 1.90 22.96
N LYS A 200 -3.40 2.29 22.08
CA LYS A 200 -2.00 2.49 22.46
C LYS A 200 -1.76 3.61 23.46
N LEU A 201 -2.64 4.60 23.50
CA LEU A 201 -2.58 5.71 24.46
C LEU A 201 -3.35 5.43 25.76
N GLY A 202 -3.98 4.25 25.88
CA GLY A 202 -4.73 3.86 27.08
C GLY A 202 -6.08 4.57 27.22
N PHE A 203 -6.67 5.06 26.12
CA PHE A 203 -7.99 5.70 26.14
C PHE A 203 -9.15 4.70 26.08
N LEU A 204 -8.87 3.42 25.79
CA LEU A 204 -9.88 2.35 25.68
C LEU A 204 -9.91 1.40 26.89
N SER A 205 -9.04 1.64 27.89
CA SER A 205 -8.87 0.83 29.11
C SER A 205 -9.48 1.48 30.34
#